data_AF-A0A947C834-F1
#
_entry.id   AF-A0A947C834-F1
#
_cell.length_a   1.000
_cell.length_b   1.000
_cell.length_c   1.000
_cell.angle_alpha   90.00
_cell.angle_beta   90.00
_cell.angle_gamma   90.00
#
_symmetry.space_group_name_H-M   'P 1'
#
loop_
_entity.id
_entity.type
_entity.pdbx_description
1 polymer ?
#
loop_
_entity_poly.entity_id
_entity_poly.type
_entity_poly.pdbx_seq_one_letter_code
_entity_poly.pdbx_strand_id
1 'polypeptide(L)'
;MKPVCLSLALAMLAVACATTSVTEQQIEAVAAAVDYGDSSSETLAVKAWKALDKKDYPEVLAYTRKCVDLYGEEGRKMNAELSAFEPSSTAATKWALNDVGTCLFIMGSAYQDLEMYPEAVEAYRTLVNDYNYAQCWDPRGWYWRPAEVAAPRVERYEYRP
;
A
#
# COMPACT_ATOMS: atom_id res chain seq x y z
N MET A 1 51.04 22.89 42.47
CA MET A 1 49.78 22.12 42.54
C MET A 1 48.67 22.94 41.90
N LYS A 2 48.12 22.48 40.78
CA LYS A 2 46.90 23.04 40.14
C LYS A 2 45.96 21.86 39.87
N PRO A 3 44.66 21.93 40.21
CA PRO A 3 43.75 20.83 39.89
C PRO A 3 43.34 20.95 38.43
N VAL A 4 43.54 19.86 37.68
CA VAL A 4 42.95 19.70 36.34
C VAL A 4 41.50 19.28 36.57
N CYS A 5 40.59 20.18 36.21
CA CYS A 5 39.15 19.92 36.24
C CYS A 5 38.81 19.01 35.05
N LEU A 6 38.51 17.73 35.33
CA LEU A 6 38.09 16.75 34.33
C LEU A 6 36.59 16.93 34.07
N SER A 7 36.25 17.73 33.07
CA SER A 7 34.86 17.88 32.62
C SER A 7 34.44 16.63 31.85
N LEU A 8 33.61 15.81 32.47
CA LEU A 8 32.95 14.66 31.82
C LEU A 8 31.83 15.18 30.91
N ALA A 9 32.09 15.28 29.61
CA ALA A 9 31.03 15.56 28.63
C ALA A 9 30.28 14.24 28.35
N LEU A 10 29.11 14.08 28.97
CA LEU A 10 28.16 13.02 28.63
C LEU A 10 27.50 13.39 27.30
N ALA A 11 27.99 12.83 26.19
CA ALA A 11 27.33 12.93 24.90
C ALA A 11 26.03 12.11 24.96
N MET A 12 24.88 12.79 25.13
CA MET A 12 23.59 12.20 24.85
C MET A 12 23.51 11.90 23.35
N LEU A 13 23.63 10.63 22.98
CA LEU A 13 23.28 10.16 21.65
C LEU A 13 21.75 10.23 21.56
N ALA A 14 21.21 11.32 21.03
CA ALA A 14 19.84 11.36 20.59
C ALA A 14 19.72 10.39 19.40
N VAL A 15 19.19 9.20 19.64
CA VAL A 15 18.69 8.34 18.56
C VAL A 15 17.45 9.04 18.03
N ALA A 16 17.64 9.96 17.09
CA ALA A 16 16.55 10.43 16.25
C ALA A 16 16.05 9.19 15.48
N CYS A 17 14.85 8.73 15.82
CA CYS A 17 14.12 7.78 15.00
C CYS A 17 13.81 8.51 13.68
N ALA A 18 14.76 8.48 12.74
CA ALA A 18 14.58 9.04 11.42
C ALA A 18 13.53 8.17 10.73
N THR A 19 12.30 8.67 10.66
CA THR A 19 11.24 8.13 9.80
C THR A 19 11.75 8.20 8.37
N THR A 20 12.20 7.08 7.82
CA THR A 20 12.69 7.01 6.45
C THR A 20 11.50 7.03 5.51
N SER A 21 11.13 8.20 5.02
CA SER A 21 10.26 8.30 3.83
C SER A 21 10.98 7.68 2.63
N VAL A 22 10.19 7.15 1.69
CA VAL A 22 10.70 6.66 0.41
C VAL A 22 10.54 7.78 -0.62
N THR A 23 11.58 8.03 -1.43
CA THR A 23 11.52 9.05 -2.49
C THR A 23 11.02 8.48 -3.81
N GLU A 24 10.43 9.32 -4.65
CA GLU A 24 10.02 8.93 -6.01
C GLU A 24 11.18 8.33 -6.84
N GLN A 25 12.38 8.88 -6.70
CA GLN A 25 13.58 8.37 -7.39
C GLN A 25 13.93 6.94 -6.96
N GLN A 26 13.74 6.61 -5.67
CA GLN A 26 13.95 5.25 -5.18
C GLN A 26 12.88 4.30 -5.74
N ILE A 27 11.62 4.75 -5.78
CA ILE A 27 10.51 3.97 -6.34
C ILE A 27 10.75 3.70 -7.83
N GLU A 28 11.13 4.72 -8.61
CA GLU A 28 11.41 4.58 -10.05
C GLU A 28 12.61 3.66 -10.31
N ALA A 29 13.69 3.79 -9.53
CA ALA A 29 14.86 2.92 -9.65
C ALA A 29 14.51 1.46 -9.36
N VAL A 30 13.72 1.20 -8.32
CA VAL A 30 13.25 -0.15 -7.99
C VAL A 30 12.27 -0.64 -9.05
N ALA A 31 11.32 0.18 -9.48
CA ALA A 31 10.35 -0.15 -10.51
C ALA A 31 11.01 -0.51 -11.85
N ALA A 32 12.19 0.04 -12.17
CA ALA A 32 12.95 -0.32 -13.35
C ALA A 32 13.72 -1.65 -13.21
N ALA A 33 13.96 -2.12 -11.98
CA ALA A 33 14.82 -3.28 -11.70
C ALA A 33 14.04 -4.52 -11.23
N VAL A 34 12.86 -4.36 -10.64
CA VAL A 34 12.07 -5.48 -10.13
C VAL A 34 11.58 -6.40 -11.25
N ASP A 35 11.51 -7.69 -10.94
CA ASP A 35 10.83 -8.66 -11.78
C ASP A 35 9.31 -8.52 -11.58
N TYR A 36 8.57 -8.16 -12.62
CA TYR A 36 7.10 -8.10 -12.61
C TYR A 36 6.42 -9.45 -12.89
N GLY A 37 7.19 -10.52 -13.12
CA GLY A 37 6.65 -11.82 -13.54
C GLY A 37 5.93 -11.71 -14.88
N ASP A 38 4.76 -12.35 -15.00
CA ASP A 38 3.91 -12.22 -16.18
C ASP A 38 3.13 -10.89 -16.25
N SER A 39 3.33 -10.01 -15.26
CA SER A 39 2.64 -8.73 -15.10
C SER A 39 1.12 -8.83 -15.02
N SER A 40 0.56 -10.02 -14.80
CA SER A 40 -0.88 -10.17 -14.54
C SER A 40 -1.26 -9.46 -13.24
N SER A 41 -2.52 -9.05 -13.12
CA SER A 41 -3.03 -8.35 -11.92
C SER A 41 -2.85 -9.20 -10.66
N GLU A 42 -3.10 -10.50 -10.76
CA GLU A 42 -2.91 -11.48 -9.68
C GLU A 42 -1.43 -11.57 -9.27
N THR A 43 -0.52 -11.76 -10.23
CA THR A 43 0.93 -11.82 -9.95
C THR A 43 1.40 -10.56 -9.25
N LEU A 44 0.98 -9.39 -9.72
CA LEU A 44 1.36 -8.11 -9.13
C LEU A 44 0.82 -7.97 -7.69
N ALA A 45 -0.43 -8.33 -7.44
CA ALA A 45 -1.01 -8.30 -6.10
C ALA A 45 -0.31 -9.27 -5.14
N VAL A 46 0.01 -10.49 -5.59
CA VAL A 46 0.76 -11.48 -4.79
C VAL A 46 2.17 -10.99 -4.47
N LYS A 47 2.86 -10.39 -5.44
CA LYS A 47 4.21 -9.82 -5.22
C LYS A 47 4.15 -8.61 -4.27
N ALA A 48 3.14 -7.76 -4.39
CA ALA A 48 2.92 -6.64 -3.47
C ALA A 48 2.71 -7.10 -2.02
N TRP A 49 1.90 -8.15 -1.78
CA TRP A 49 1.77 -8.74 -0.43
C TRP A 49 3.10 -9.25 0.12
N LYS A 50 3.86 -10.00 -0.70
CA LYS A 50 5.17 -10.53 -0.30
C LYS A 50 6.17 -9.43 0.03
N ALA A 51 6.14 -8.31 -0.70
CA ALA A 51 6.98 -7.15 -0.43
C ALA A 51 6.53 -6.45 0.88
N LEU A 52 5.22 -6.31 1.10
CA LEU A 52 4.68 -5.70 2.31
C LEU A 52 5.02 -6.51 3.56
N ASP A 53 4.93 -7.84 3.50
CA ASP A 53 5.32 -8.74 4.61
C ASP A 53 6.79 -8.56 5.01
N LYS A 54 7.65 -8.21 4.04
CA LYS A 54 9.07 -7.91 4.26
C LYS A 54 9.33 -6.45 4.63
N LYS A 55 8.31 -5.60 4.58
CA LYS A 55 8.42 -4.13 4.68
C LYS A 55 9.35 -3.52 3.62
N ASP A 56 9.40 -4.15 2.45
CA ASP A 56 10.13 -3.60 1.29
C ASP A 56 9.23 -2.60 0.56
N TYR A 57 9.09 -1.41 1.13
CA TYR A 57 8.13 -0.42 0.65
C TYR A 57 8.38 0.05 -0.79
N PRO A 58 9.64 0.25 -1.27
CA PRO A 58 9.88 0.53 -2.69
C PRO A 58 9.35 -0.57 -3.62
N GLU A 59 9.55 -1.85 -3.29
CA GLU A 59 8.99 -2.95 -4.09
C GLU A 59 7.46 -2.98 -4.02
N VAL A 60 6.88 -2.74 -2.83
CA VAL A 60 5.41 -2.62 -2.69
C VAL A 60 4.88 -1.58 -3.68
N LEU A 61 5.45 -0.37 -3.65
CA LEU A 61 5.00 0.74 -4.48
C LEU A 61 5.23 0.46 -5.98
N ALA A 62 6.31 -0.22 -6.35
CA ALA A 62 6.53 -0.64 -7.74
C ALA A 62 5.42 -1.59 -8.23
N TYR A 63 5.11 -2.64 -7.45
CA TYR A 63 4.09 -3.62 -7.84
C TYR A 63 2.67 -3.04 -7.85
N THR A 64 2.31 -2.27 -6.83
CA THR A 64 0.95 -1.72 -6.73
C THR A 64 0.70 -0.66 -7.79
N ARG A 65 1.66 0.25 -8.05
CA ARG A 65 1.55 1.25 -9.12
C ARG A 65 1.44 0.57 -10.48
N LYS A 66 2.27 -0.44 -10.75
CA LYS A 66 2.18 -1.21 -12.00
C LYS A 66 0.81 -1.87 -12.20
N CYS A 67 0.21 -2.41 -11.14
CA CYS A 67 -1.13 -3.00 -11.21
C CYS A 67 -2.20 -1.95 -11.54
N VAL A 68 -2.16 -0.81 -10.85
CA VAL A 68 -3.08 0.32 -11.10
C VAL A 68 -2.93 0.87 -12.52
N ASP A 69 -1.69 1.01 -13.00
CA ASP A 69 -1.40 1.52 -14.35
C ASP A 69 -1.95 0.61 -15.45
N LEU A 70 -1.78 -0.70 -15.30
CA LEU A 70 -2.19 -1.67 -16.32
C LEU A 70 -3.71 -1.98 -16.28
N TYR A 71 -4.29 -2.01 -15.09
CA TYR A 71 -5.62 -2.60 -14.87
C TYR A 71 -6.63 -1.67 -14.24
N GLY A 72 -6.24 -0.46 -13.84
CA GLY A 72 -7.12 0.47 -13.14
C GLY A 72 -8.37 0.86 -13.93
N GLU A 73 -8.24 1.06 -15.25
CA GLU A 73 -9.40 1.35 -16.09
C GLU A 73 -10.41 0.18 -16.12
N GLU A 74 -9.91 -1.04 -16.28
CA GLU A 74 -10.75 -2.24 -16.32
C GLU A 74 -11.40 -2.51 -14.95
N GLY A 75 -10.65 -2.31 -13.86
CA GLY A 75 -11.19 -2.43 -12.51
C GLY A 75 -12.32 -1.43 -12.24
N ARG A 76 -12.21 -0.17 -12.72
CA ARG A 76 -13.28 0.83 -12.63
C ARG A 76 -14.51 0.43 -13.45
N LYS A 77 -14.34 -0.13 -14.66
CA LYS A 77 -15.45 -0.63 -15.47
C LYS A 77 -16.21 -1.73 -14.74
N MET A 78 -15.49 -2.74 -14.23
CA MET A 78 -16.09 -3.81 -13.43
C MET A 78 -16.80 -3.30 -12.18
N ASN A 79 -16.25 -2.28 -11.51
CA ASN A 79 -16.90 -1.66 -10.34
C ASN A 79 -18.21 -0.96 -10.72
N ALA A 80 -18.24 -0.23 -11.83
CA ALA A 80 -19.42 0.53 -12.27
C ALA A 80 -20.59 -0.36 -12.71
N GLU A 81 -20.33 -1.62 -13.06
CA GLU A 81 -21.37 -2.63 -13.37
C GLU A 81 -22.09 -3.15 -12.11
N LEU A 82 -21.55 -2.89 -10.92
CA LEU A 82 -22.04 -3.45 -9.67
C LEU A 82 -22.87 -2.43 -8.87
N SER A 83 -23.94 -2.94 -8.28
CA SER A 83 -24.74 -2.24 -7.25
C SER A 83 -24.67 -2.91 -5.88
N ALA A 84 -23.99 -4.06 -5.83
CA ALA A 84 -23.73 -4.84 -4.63
C ALA A 84 -22.49 -5.73 -4.87
N PHE A 85 -21.91 -6.24 -3.79
CA PHE A 85 -20.84 -7.23 -3.87
C PHE A 85 -21.30 -8.51 -4.57
N GLU A 86 -20.39 -9.12 -5.33
CA GLU A 86 -20.61 -10.44 -5.90
C GLU A 86 -20.63 -11.50 -4.77
N PRO A 87 -21.47 -12.53 -4.87
CA PRO A 87 -21.37 -13.67 -3.97
C PRO A 87 -20.01 -14.35 -4.11
N SER A 88 -19.55 -15.05 -3.06
CA SER A 88 -18.21 -15.66 -3.03
C SER A 88 -17.94 -16.63 -4.19
N SER A 89 -18.97 -17.26 -4.75
CA SER A 89 -18.86 -18.15 -5.91
C SER A 89 -18.49 -17.45 -7.22
N THR A 90 -18.77 -16.14 -7.34
CA THR A 90 -18.51 -15.34 -8.55
C THR A 90 -17.60 -14.15 -8.30
N ALA A 91 -17.22 -13.86 -7.05
CA ALA A 91 -16.33 -12.76 -6.70
C ALA A 91 -15.04 -12.75 -7.54
N ALA A 92 -14.40 -13.89 -7.75
CA ALA A 92 -13.18 -14.02 -8.55
C ALA A 92 -13.33 -13.57 -10.02
N THR A 93 -14.55 -13.51 -10.56
CA THR A 93 -14.79 -13.05 -11.94
C THR A 93 -14.54 -11.56 -12.11
N LYS A 94 -14.55 -10.79 -11.02
CA LYS A 94 -14.21 -9.36 -10.98
C LYS A 94 -12.72 -9.15 -10.75
N TRP A 95 -11.90 -9.89 -11.48
CA TRP A 95 -10.46 -10.01 -11.27
C TRP A 95 -9.75 -8.64 -11.23
N ALA A 96 -9.97 -7.78 -12.22
CA ALA A 96 -9.29 -6.47 -12.30
C ALA A 96 -9.68 -5.58 -11.12
N LEU A 97 -10.98 -5.52 -10.80
CA LEU A 97 -11.50 -4.79 -9.66
C LEU A 97 -10.86 -5.28 -8.35
N ASN A 98 -10.88 -6.59 -8.13
CA ASN A 98 -10.41 -7.18 -6.90
C ASN A 98 -8.90 -6.97 -6.71
N ASP A 99 -8.10 -7.19 -7.75
CA ASP A 99 -6.65 -7.09 -7.67
C ASP A 99 -6.19 -5.63 -7.58
N VAL A 100 -6.78 -4.72 -8.36
CA VAL A 100 -6.47 -3.28 -8.25
C VAL A 100 -6.91 -2.73 -6.90
N GLY A 101 -8.11 -3.08 -6.43
CA GLY A 101 -8.59 -2.66 -5.12
C GLY A 101 -7.71 -3.19 -3.98
N THR A 102 -7.22 -4.42 -4.10
CA THR A 102 -6.24 -4.99 -3.17
C THR A 102 -4.91 -4.25 -3.22
N CYS A 103 -4.39 -3.96 -4.42
CA CYS A 103 -3.15 -3.19 -4.60
C CYS A 103 -3.26 -1.77 -4.03
N LEU A 104 -4.39 -1.09 -4.17
CA LEU A 104 -4.62 0.22 -3.55
C LEU A 104 -4.60 0.14 -2.01
N PHE A 105 -5.19 -0.91 -1.44
CA PHE A 105 -5.12 -1.15 0.01
C PHE A 105 -3.69 -1.41 0.50
N ILE A 106 -2.93 -2.24 -0.22
CA ILE A 106 -1.53 -2.53 0.08
C ILE A 106 -0.69 -1.25 -0.02
N MET A 107 -0.88 -0.47 -1.08
CA MET A 107 -0.18 0.80 -1.31
C MET A 107 -0.45 1.81 -0.19
N GLY A 108 -1.72 2.00 0.19
CA GLY A 108 -2.07 2.86 1.32
C GLY A 108 -1.46 2.36 2.64
N SER A 109 -1.36 1.03 2.82
CA SER A 109 -0.75 0.44 4.03
C SER A 109 0.76 0.69 4.07
N ALA A 110 1.45 0.59 2.93
CA ALA A 110 2.87 0.93 2.83
C ALA A 110 3.13 2.40 3.15
N TYR A 111 2.39 3.33 2.53
CA TYR A 111 2.54 4.75 2.83
C TYR A 111 2.20 5.07 4.29
N GLN A 112 1.17 4.43 4.86
CA GLN A 112 0.82 4.60 6.26
C GLN A 112 1.97 4.17 7.19
N ASP A 113 2.60 3.03 6.92
CA ASP A 113 3.75 2.55 7.70
C ASP A 113 4.97 3.48 7.60
N LEU A 114 5.11 4.17 6.46
CA LEU A 114 6.13 5.19 6.21
C LEU A 114 5.78 6.57 6.80
N GLU A 115 4.62 6.70 7.45
CA GLU A 115 4.04 7.97 7.93
C GLU A 115 3.83 9.00 6.79
N MET A 116 3.73 8.54 5.55
CA MET A 116 3.39 9.32 4.36
C MET A 116 1.87 9.41 4.23
N TYR A 117 1.25 10.12 5.18
CA TYR A 117 -0.21 10.11 5.34
C TYR A 117 -0.97 10.70 4.16
N PRO A 118 -0.54 11.79 3.50
CA PRO A 118 -1.21 12.29 2.30
C PRO A 118 -1.33 11.24 1.18
N GLU A 119 -0.24 10.54 0.88
CA GLU A 119 -0.17 9.48 -0.13
C GLU A 119 -0.98 8.25 0.30
N ALA A 120 -0.96 7.90 1.59
CA ALA A 120 -1.79 6.83 2.13
C ALA A 120 -3.29 7.13 1.94
N VAL A 121 -3.69 8.36 2.27
CA VAL A 121 -5.07 8.84 2.15
C VAL A 121 -5.51 8.85 0.69
N GLU A 122 -4.65 9.27 -0.24
CA GLU A 122 -4.94 9.22 -1.67
C GLU A 122 -5.25 7.78 -2.12
N ALA A 123 -4.36 6.83 -1.83
CA ALA A 123 -4.55 5.43 -2.22
C ALA A 123 -5.82 4.81 -1.61
N TYR A 124 -6.06 5.03 -0.31
CA TYR A 124 -7.27 4.55 0.36
C TYR A 124 -8.54 5.20 -0.17
N ARG A 125 -8.51 6.50 -0.46
CA ARG A 125 -9.67 7.22 -0.98
C ARG A 125 -10.01 6.78 -2.39
N THR A 126 -9.01 6.57 -3.24
CA THR A 126 -9.22 5.97 -4.58
C THR A 126 -9.88 4.60 -4.47
N LEU A 127 -9.42 3.73 -3.56
CA LEU A 127 -10.07 2.45 -3.32
C LEU A 127 -11.54 2.61 -2.88
N VAL A 128 -11.80 3.48 -1.90
CA VAL A 128 -13.14 3.69 -1.35
C VAL A 128 -14.10 4.32 -2.37
N ASN A 129 -13.62 5.15 -3.27
CA ASN A 129 -14.47 5.86 -4.23
C ASN A 129 -14.65 5.10 -5.56
N ASP A 130 -13.57 4.50 -6.06
CA ASP A 130 -13.52 4.03 -7.46
C ASP A 130 -13.54 2.49 -7.57
N TYR A 131 -13.27 1.78 -6.46
CA TYR A 131 -13.15 0.31 -6.40
C TYR A 131 -13.87 -0.27 -5.17
N ASN A 132 -14.96 0.37 -4.76
CA ASN A 132 -15.65 0.11 -3.50
C ASN A 132 -16.25 -1.30 -3.38
N TYR A 133 -16.46 -2.00 -4.51
CA TYR A 133 -16.95 -3.38 -4.54
C TYR A 133 -15.84 -4.44 -4.58
N ALA A 134 -14.56 -4.07 -4.48
CA ALA A 134 -13.47 -5.03 -4.49
C ALA A 134 -13.60 -6.09 -3.37
N GLN A 135 -13.28 -7.33 -3.72
CA GLN A 135 -13.26 -8.49 -2.82
C GLN A 135 -11.96 -9.26 -2.98
N CYS A 136 -11.21 -9.44 -1.90
CA CYS A 136 -9.94 -10.16 -1.90
C CYS A 136 -10.09 -11.49 -1.17
N TRP A 137 -9.61 -12.59 -1.77
CA TRP A 137 -9.63 -13.90 -1.13
C TRP A 137 -8.58 -13.95 -0.01
N ASP A 138 -9.03 -14.27 1.19
CA ASP A 138 -8.16 -14.62 2.32
C ASP A 138 -7.91 -16.14 2.31
N PRO A 139 -6.64 -16.59 2.37
CA PRO A 139 -6.31 -18.02 2.46
C PRO A 139 -6.97 -18.76 3.64
N ARG A 140 -7.48 -18.03 4.64
CA ARG A 140 -8.25 -18.58 5.77
C ARG A 140 -9.72 -18.88 5.43
N GLY A 141 -10.17 -18.63 4.20
CA GLY A 141 -11.41 -19.19 3.65
C GLY A 141 -12.56 -18.20 3.43
N TRP A 142 -12.30 -16.90 3.34
CA TRP A 142 -13.35 -15.91 3.06
C TRP A 142 -12.88 -14.81 2.11
N TYR A 143 -13.81 -14.14 1.44
CA TYR A 143 -13.52 -12.88 0.78
C TYR A 143 -13.69 -11.72 1.76
N TRP A 144 -12.65 -10.92 1.96
CA TRP A 144 -12.73 -9.66 2.68
C TRP A 144 -12.85 -8.49 1.71
N ARG A 145 -13.23 -7.31 2.23
CA ARG A 145 -13.57 -6.13 1.42
C ARG A 145 -12.56 -5.01 1.69
N PRO A 146 -11.62 -4.74 0.77
CA PRO A 146 -10.56 -3.77 1.02
C PRO A 146 -11.06 -2.36 1.32
N ALA A 147 -12.11 -1.91 0.62
CA ALA A 147 -12.68 -0.59 0.83
C ALA A 147 -13.26 -0.39 2.24
N GLU A 148 -13.88 -1.41 2.84
CA GLU A 148 -14.41 -1.34 4.21
C GLU A 148 -13.30 -1.18 5.25
N VAL A 149 -12.13 -1.77 5.00
CA VAL A 149 -10.95 -1.63 5.89
C VAL A 149 -10.25 -0.29 5.66
N ALA A 150 -10.25 0.24 4.44
CA ALA A 150 -9.62 1.49 4.06
C ALA A 150 -10.40 2.73 4.52
N ALA A 151 -11.73 2.71 4.50
CA ALA A 151 -12.57 3.86 4.85
C ALA A 151 -12.23 4.51 6.21
N PRO A 152 -12.16 3.79 7.35
CA PRO A 152 -11.79 4.41 8.63
C PRO A 152 -10.33 4.90 8.67
N ARG A 153 -9.47 4.46 7.75
CA ARG A 153 -8.08 4.96 7.63
C ARG A 153 -8.05 6.30 6.92
N VAL A 154 -8.91 6.53 5.91
CA VAL A 154 -9.09 7.86 5.29
C VAL A 154 -9.42 8.89 6.37
N GLU A 155 -10.47 8.64 7.16
CA GLU A 155 -10.90 9.57 8.22
C GLU A 155 -9.81 9.83 9.27
N ARG A 156 -9.05 8.79 9.64
CA ARG A 156 -8.00 8.87 10.66
C ARG A 156 -6.79 9.69 10.21
N TYR A 157 -6.42 9.59 8.94
CA TYR A 157 -5.16 10.10 8.42
C TYR A 157 -5.33 11.35 7.53
N GLU A 158 -6.54 11.72 7.12
CA GLU A 158 -6.83 12.85 6.22
C GLU A 158 -6.22 14.20 6.65
N TYR A 159 -6.09 14.43 7.96
CA TYR A 159 -5.53 15.68 8.51
C TYR A 159 -4.14 15.48 9.13
N ARG A 160 -3.50 14.33 8.90
CA ARG A 160 -2.13 14.10 9.32
C ARG A 160 -1.18 14.68 8.28
N PRO A 161 -0.18 15.47 8.71
CA PRO A 161 0.80 16.05 7.81
C PRO A 161 1.74 14.99 7.25
#